data_AF-A0A9E2Q9L2-F1
#
_entry.id   AF-A0A9E2Q9L2-F1
#
_cell.length_a   1.000
_cell.length_b   1.000
_cell.length_c   1.000
_cell.angle_alpha   90.00
_cell.angle_beta   90.00
_cell.angle_gamma   90.00
#
_symmetry.space_group_name_H-M   'P 1'
#
loop_
_entity.id
_entity.type
_entity.pdbx_description
1 polymer ?
#
loop_
_entity_poly.entity_id
_entity_poly.type
_entity_poly.pdbx_seq_one_letter_code
_entity_poly.pdbx_strand_id
1 'polypeptide(L)' 'MTRGAHGHEKVGEEILRVRCYNCGRRIAFEQGQYEVKCPHCEALVKRPKKK' A
#
# COMPACT_ATOMS: atom_id res chain seq x y z
N MET A 1 -26.85 12.05 29.22
CA MET A 1 -26.49 12.23 27.79
C MET A 1 -25.01 12.58 27.68
N THR A 2 -24.10 11.66 27.99
CA THR A 2 -22.66 11.90 27.89
C THR A 2 -22.17 11.42 26.53
N ARG A 3 -21.74 12.38 25.70
CA ARG A 3 -21.18 12.13 24.35
C ARG A 3 -19.92 11.26 24.50
N GLY A 4 -19.96 10.05 23.95
CA GLY A 4 -18.86 9.09 23.98
C GLY A 4 -17.64 9.60 23.23
N ALA A 5 -16.45 9.40 23.81
CA ALA A 5 -15.17 9.76 23.23
C ALA A 5 -14.91 8.94 21.96
N HIS A 6 -14.78 9.62 20.83
CA HIS A 6 -14.38 9.00 19.56
C HIS A 6 -12.87 8.76 19.60
N GLY A 7 -12.46 7.60 20.11
CA GLY A 7 -11.08 7.13 20.03
C GLY A 7 -10.73 6.82 18.57
N HIS A 8 -10.17 7.79 17.86
CA HIS A 8 -9.66 7.57 16.51
C HIS A 8 -8.22 7.07 16.61
N GLU A 9 -8.06 5.80 16.96
CA GLU A 9 -6.76 5.13 16.88
C GLU A 9 -6.41 4.96 15.39
N LYS A 10 -5.63 5.90 14.85
CA LYS A 10 -5.07 5.77 13.50
C LYS A 10 -3.87 4.84 13.56
N VAL A 11 -4.09 3.54 13.70
CA VAL A 11 -3.11 2.55 13.22
C VAL A 11 -3.25 2.51 11.69
N GLY A 12 -2.79 3.58 11.04
CA GLY A 12 -2.79 3.69 9.59
C GLY A 12 -1.51 3.07 9.06
N GLU A 13 -1.47 1.75 8.93
CA GLU A 13 -0.43 1.10 8.13
C GLU A 13 -0.49 1.72 6.71
N GLU A 14 0.56 2.47 6.33
CA GLU A 14 0.56 3.19 5.06
C GLU A 14 0.81 2.21 3.91
N ILE A 15 -0.27 1.57 3.45
CA ILE A 15 -0.24 0.67 2.30
C ILE A 15 -0.22 1.52 1.02
N LEU A 16 0.93 1.58 0.35
CA LEU A 16 1.04 2.26 -0.94
C LEU A 16 0.52 1.35 -2.05
N ARG A 17 -0.51 1.80 -2.78
CA ARG A 17 -1.06 1.04 -3.91
C ARG A 17 -0.49 1.55 -5.24
N VAL A 18 0.22 0.70 -5.96
CA VAL A 18 0.86 1.02 -7.26
C VAL A 18 0.30 0.10 -8.34
N ARG A 19 0.23 0.56 -9.60
CA ARG A 19 -0.09 -0.31 -10.73
C ARG A 19 1.15 -1.01 -11.24
N CYS A 20 1.06 -2.32 -11.44
CA CYS A 20 2.07 -3.09 -12.15
C CYS A 20 2.20 -2.55 -13.58
N TYR A 21 3.43 -2.24 -14.00
CA TYR A 21 3.69 -1.80 -15.38
C TYR A 21 3.53 -2.93 -16.41
N ASN A 22 3.63 -4.19 -15.98
CA ASN A 22 3.59 -5.35 -16.88
C ASN A 22 2.15 -5.82 -17.16
N CYS A 23 1.29 -5.90 -16.13
CA CYS A 23 -0.08 -6.41 -16.27
C CYS A 23 -1.18 -5.39 -15.90
N GLY A 24 -0.82 -4.18 -15.45
CA GLY A 24 -1.78 -3.15 -15.07
C GLY A 24 -2.50 -3.37 -13.73
N ARG A 25 -2.30 -4.52 -13.07
CA ARG A 25 -2.96 -4.83 -11.78
C ARG A 25 -2.45 -3.94 -10.65
N ARG A 26 -3.34 -3.59 -9.71
CA ARG A 26 -2.97 -2.87 -8.49
C ARG A 26 -2.30 -3.79 -7.49
N ILE A 27 -1.15 -3.37 -6.98
CA ILE A 27 -0.33 -4.07 -5.99
C ILE A 27 -0.17 -3.17 -4.78
N ALA A 28 -0.32 -3.75 -3.60
CA ALA A 28 -0.05 -3.10 -2.33
C ALA A 28 1.44 -3.26 -1.99
N PHE A 29 2.05 -2.18 -1.53
CA PHE A 29 3.38 -2.14 -0.92
C PHE A 29 3.20 -1.78 0.54
N GLU A 30 3.81 -2.56 1.41
CA GLU A 30 3.86 -2.28 2.84
C GLU A 30 4.86 -1.16 3.14
N GLN A 31 4.80 -0.59 4.35
CA GLN A 31 5.82 0.35 4.81
C GLN A 31 7.18 -0.35 4.86
N GLY A 32 8.19 0.26 4.25
CA GLY A 32 9.54 -0.31 4.13
C GLY A 32 9.75 -1.29 2.98
N GLN A 33 8.71 -1.74 2.27
CA GLN A 33 8.90 -2.50 1.03
C GLN A 33 9.32 -1.58 -0.12
N TYR A 34 10.45 -1.89 -0.75
CA TYR A 34 10.97 -1.16 -1.91
C TYR A 34 10.67 -1.88 -3.23
N GLU A 35 10.43 -3.17 -3.19
CA GLU A 35 10.10 -4.02 -4.33
C GLU A 35 9.10 -5.08 -3.89
N VAL A 36 8.15 -5.40 -4.77
CA VAL A 36 7.17 -6.46 -4.56
C VAL A 36 7.02 -7.24 -5.86
N LYS A 37 6.90 -8.57 -5.75
CA LYS A 37 6.60 -9.43 -6.89
C LYS A 37 5.10 -9.34 -7.18
N CYS A 38 4.72 -9.03 -8.41
CA CYS A 38 3.31 -8.96 -8.78
C CYS A 38 2.68 -10.36 -8.65
N PRO A 39 1.57 -10.53 -7.89
CA PRO A 39 0.96 -11.84 -7.69
C PRO A 39 0.27 -12.40 -8.95
N HIS A 40 0.20 -11.63 -10.03
CA HIS A 40 -0.48 -12.02 -11.27
C HIS A 40 0.45 -12.35 -12.42
N CYS A 41 1.51 -11.56 -12.62
CA CYS A 41 2.44 -11.75 -13.73
C CYS A 41 3.86 -12.01 -13.27
N GLU A 42 4.06 -12.13 -11.95
CA GLU A 42 5.36 -12.43 -11.32
C GLU A 42 6.46 -11.40 -11.59
N ALA A 43 6.13 -10.29 -12.25
CA ALA A 43 7.06 -9.20 -12.53
C ALA A 43 7.45 -8.51 -11.23
N LEU A 44 8.75 -8.18 -11.11
CA LEU A 44 9.28 -7.40 -10.01
C LEU A 44 8.91 -5.92 -10.22
N VAL A 45 8.12 -5.36 -9.30
CA VAL A 45 7.67 -3.97 -9.35
C VAL A 45 8.31 -3.20 -8.20
N LYS A 46 8.96 -2.08 -8.54
CA LYS A 46 9.63 -1.22 -7.56
C LYS A 46 8.68 -0.15 -7.06
N ARG A 47 8.80 0.19 -5.77
CA ARG A 47 8.03 1.27 -5.15
C ARG A 47 8.49 2.60 -5.75
N PRO A 48 7.57 3.42 -6.31
CA PRO A 48 7.94 4.73 -6.83
C PRO A 48 8.39 5.60 -5.66
N LYS A 49 9.60 6.17 -5.75
CA LYS A 49 10.04 7.20 -4.83
C LYS A 49 9.21 8.45 -5.14
N LYS A 50 8.39 8.92 -4.20
CA LYS A 50 7.79 10.26 -4.30
C LYS A 50 8.96 11.24 -4.36
N LYS A 51 9.03 12.01 -5.45
CA LYS A 51 10.06 13.01 -5.70
C LYS A 51 9.74 14.28 -4.92
#